data_AF-A0A382XLC5-F1
#
_entry.id   AF-A0A382XLC5-F1
#
_cell.length_a   1.000
_cell.length_b   1.000
_cell.length_c   1.000
_cell.angle_alpha   90.00
_cell.angle_beta   90.00
_cell.angle_gamma   90.00
#
_symmetry.space_group_name_H-M   'P 1'
#
loop_
_entity.id
_entity.type
_entity.pdbx_description
1 polymer ?
#
loop_
_entity_poly.entity_id
_entity_poly.type
_entity_poly.pdbx_seq_one_letter_code
_entity_poly.pdbx_strand_id
1 'polypeptide(L)'
;MFEWLANFGFPTAEQTWTGKTHEDLVASIEELDRVRHDLDYETDGAVIKLNNLALRTQCGATAKAPRWAMAYKFPAEQAVTVLKDIVIQVGRTGALTPVAELEPVFVAGSTVGRATLHNEEEIQRKDIRIGDTVVIEKAGEIIPAVVKVEMDKRPKKTKAFKLSKVCPECGSNAAKDEGEVVWRCPNPDCPAQVRGRLEHWCMRGAMDVDGGGEVLVRQLVANGLALDAGELYELTAEHVAGLERMAEKSAQNFIDGLEKSKLQDLWRGG
;
A
#
# COMPACT_ATOMS: atom_id res chain seq x y z
N MET A 1 0.45 24.08 27.44
CA MET A 1 0.42 24.46 26.00
C MET A 1 -0.97 24.23 25.42
N PHE A 2 -1.51 23.01 25.47
CA PHE A 2 -2.87 22.74 24.98
C PHE A 2 -3.94 23.53 25.74
N GLU A 3 -3.89 23.62 27.06
CA GLU A 3 -4.79 24.49 27.84
C GLU A 3 -4.72 25.96 27.42
N TRP A 4 -3.51 26.47 27.14
CA TRP A 4 -3.33 27.84 26.66
C TRP A 4 -3.99 28.03 25.30
N LEU A 5 -3.83 27.09 24.36
CA LEU A 5 -4.50 27.13 23.05
C LEU A 5 -6.03 27.04 23.18
N ALA A 6 -6.53 26.18 24.06
CA ALA A 6 -7.96 26.04 24.33
C ALA A 6 -8.57 27.35 24.86
N ASN A 7 -7.85 28.07 25.73
CA ASN A 7 -8.28 29.39 26.23
C ASN A 7 -8.41 30.46 25.13
N PHE A 8 -7.76 30.28 23.98
CA PHE A 8 -7.93 31.14 22.80
C PHE A 8 -8.98 30.62 21.81
N GLY A 9 -9.73 29.58 22.17
CA GLY A 9 -10.80 29.01 21.34
C GLY A 9 -10.31 28.08 20.22
N PHE A 10 -9.05 27.66 20.25
CA PHE A 10 -8.57 26.65 19.29
C PHE A 10 -9.05 25.25 19.69
N PRO A 11 -9.42 24.40 18.71
CA PRO A 11 -9.67 22.99 18.98
C PRO A 11 -8.37 22.32 19.44
N THR A 12 -8.45 21.54 20.50
CA THR A 12 -7.31 20.81 21.06
C THR A 12 -7.65 19.34 21.23
N ALA A 13 -6.63 18.49 21.34
CA ALA A 13 -6.83 17.07 21.56
C ALA A 13 -7.59 16.84 22.87
N GLU A 14 -8.65 16.04 22.81
CA GLU A 14 -9.52 15.73 23.95
C GLU A 14 -8.80 14.92 25.02
N GLN A 15 -7.88 14.06 24.58
CA GLN A 15 -7.16 13.13 25.42
C GLN A 15 -5.68 13.53 25.50
N THR A 16 -5.30 14.14 26.62
CA THR A 16 -3.90 14.48 26.92
C THR A 16 -3.54 14.08 28.34
N TRP A 17 -2.38 13.45 28.49
CA TRP A 17 -1.84 13.05 29.80
C TRP A 17 -0.48 13.70 30.02
N THR A 18 -0.12 13.85 31.30
CA THR A 18 1.22 14.28 31.70
C THR A 18 1.76 13.31 32.74
N GLY A 19 3.02 12.92 32.57
CA GLY A 19 3.72 12.00 33.46
C GLY A 19 5.13 12.51 33.78
N LYS A 20 5.70 12.03 34.87
CA LYS A 20 7.09 12.33 35.27
C LYS A 20 7.99 11.11 35.18
N THR A 21 7.42 9.91 35.20
CA THR A 21 8.17 8.65 35.15
C THR A 21 7.88 7.86 33.89
N HIS A 22 8.64 6.78 33.68
CA HIS A 22 8.40 5.84 32.60
C HIS A 22 7.08 5.09 32.80
N GLU A 23 6.73 4.77 34.05
CA GLU A 23 5.49 4.08 34.41
C GLU A 23 4.27 4.95 34.09
N ASP A 24 4.32 6.25 34.40
CA ASP A 24 3.25 7.19 34.04
C ASP A 24 3.02 7.23 32.52
N LEU A 25 4.12 7.18 31.76
CA LEU A 25 4.08 7.17 30.30
C LEU A 25 3.41 5.91 29.76
N VAL A 26 3.83 4.73 30.25
CA VAL A 26 3.25 3.44 29.83
C VAL A 26 1.76 3.39 30.18
N ALA A 27 1.38 3.77 31.40
CA ALA A 27 -0.02 3.82 31.81
C ALA A 27 -0.87 4.75 30.93
N SER A 28 -0.32 5.90 30.53
CA SER A 28 -1.01 6.83 29.62
C SER A 28 -1.21 6.25 28.21
N ILE A 29 -0.23 5.47 27.73
CA ILE A 29 -0.32 4.80 26.42
C ILE A 29 -1.36 3.68 26.46
N GLU A 30 -1.36 2.87 27.53
CA GLU A 30 -2.34 1.79 27.72
C GLU A 30 -3.77 2.33 27.87
N GLU A 31 -3.94 3.44 28.60
CA GLU A 31 -5.21 4.13 28.70
C GLU A 31 -5.70 4.62 27.33
N LEU A 32 -4.82 5.24 26.54
CA LEU A 32 -5.16 5.67 25.18
C LEU A 32 -5.53 4.48 24.28
N ASP A 33 -4.81 3.36 24.36
CA ASP A 33 -5.12 2.14 23.60
C ASP A 33 -6.51 1.59 23.95
N ARG A 34 -6.94 1.73 25.20
CA ARG A 34 -8.28 1.32 25.64
C ARG A 34 -9.37 2.25 25.09
N VAL A 35 -9.21 3.56 25.26
CA VAL A 35 -10.29 4.53 24.95
C VAL A 35 -10.35 4.91 23.47
N ARG A 36 -9.29 4.65 22.69
CA ARG A 36 -9.24 5.09 21.28
C ARG A 36 -10.33 4.50 20.39
N HIS A 37 -10.87 3.35 20.75
CA HIS A 37 -11.95 2.69 20.00
C HIS A 37 -13.31 3.40 20.18
N ASP A 38 -13.43 4.27 21.19
CA ASP A 38 -14.64 5.06 21.47
C ASP A 38 -14.54 6.50 20.95
N LEU A 39 -13.40 6.88 20.34
CA LEU A 39 -13.22 8.21 19.76
C LEU A 39 -13.98 8.33 18.43
N ASP A 40 -14.48 9.52 18.13
CA ASP A 40 -15.13 9.84 16.85
C ASP A 40 -14.16 9.87 15.65
N TYR A 41 -12.90 9.51 15.87
CA TYR A 41 -11.82 9.52 14.90
C TYR A 41 -10.82 8.38 15.12
N GLU A 42 -10.18 7.95 14.04
CA GLU A 42 -9.17 6.89 14.08
C GLU A 42 -7.85 7.41 14.68
N THR A 43 -7.16 6.54 15.43
CA THR A 43 -5.83 6.82 15.97
C THR A 43 -4.93 5.59 15.84
N ASP A 44 -3.70 5.82 15.40
CA ASP A 44 -2.71 4.77 15.16
C ASP A 44 -1.59 4.74 16.23
N GLY A 45 -1.73 5.53 17.29
CA GLY A 45 -0.71 5.66 18.31
C GLY A 45 -0.84 6.88 19.22
N ALA A 46 0.20 7.07 20.02
CA ALA A 46 0.41 8.25 20.88
C ALA A 46 1.60 9.07 20.39
N VAL A 47 1.58 10.39 20.62
CA VAL A 47 2.77 11.24 20.43
C VAL A 47 3.31 11.64 21.79
N ILE A 48 4.48 11.11 22.12
CA ILE A 48 5.18 11.35 23.38
C ILE A 48 6.07 12.57 23.19
N LYS A 49 5.94 13.59 24.05
CA LYS A 49 6.70 14.84 23.95
C LYS A 49 7.31 15.20 25.28
N LEU A 50 8.59 15.57 25.27
CA LEU A 50 9.23 16.15 26.45
C LEU A 50 8.53 17.45 26.83
N ASN A 51 7.92 17.58 28.01
CA ASN A 51 7.07 18.73 28.31
C ASN A 51 7.85 20.05 28.47
N ASN A 52 9.09 19.99 28.97
CA ASN A 52 9.91 21.17 29.21
C ASN A 52 10.46 21.77 27.89
N LEU A 53 10.02 22.99 27.55
CA LEU A 53 10.38 23.67 26.31
C LEU A 53 11.88 24.00 26.20
N ALA A 54 12.55 24.35 27.32
CA ALA A 54 13.97 24.65 27.30
C ALA A 54 14.80 23.40 26.94
N LEU A 55 14.39 22.24 27.46
CA LEU A 55 15.03 20.97 27.12
C LEU A 55 14.77 20.56 25.66
N ARG A 56 13.61 20.90 25.08
CA ARG A 56 13.36 20.65 23.63
C ARG A 56 14.39 21.36 22.76
N THR A 57 14.71 22.62 23.08
CA THR A 57 15.72 23.40 22.36
C THR A 57 17.09 22.75 22.46
N GLN A 58 17.47 22.24 23.65
CA GLN A 58 18.73 21.53 23.84
C GLN A 58 18.78 20.19 23.06
N CYS A 59 17.68 19.44 23.02
CA CYS A 59 17.59 18.20 22.27
C CYS A 59 17.71 18.43 20.76
N GLY A 60 17.18 19.53 20.23
CA GLY A 60 17.22 19.86 18.81
C GLY A 60 16.44 18.88 17.90
N ALA A 61 16.87 18.78 16.65
CA ALA A 61 16.25 17.93 15.63
C ALA A 61 17.30 17.23 14.75
N THR A 62 16.87 16.20 14.03
CA THR A 62 17.59 15.62 12.90
C THR A 62 17.12 16.29 11.60
N ALA A 63 17.66 15.87 10.45
CA ALA A 63 17.19 16.35 9.14
C ALA A 63 15.69 16.08 8.87
N LYS A 64 15.07 15.12 9.57
CA LYS A 64 13.69 14.67 9.31
C LYS A 64 12.73 14.78 10.50
N ALA A 65 13.23 14.78 11.74
CA ALA A 65 12.38 14.70 12.93
C ALA A 65 12.99 15.36 14.18
N PRO A 66 12.18 15.91 15.10
CA PRO A 66 12.64 16.41 16.39
C PRO A 66 13.17 15.28 17.29
N ARG A 67 14.16 15.56 18.14
CA ARG A 67 14.72 14.56 19.09
C ARG A 67 13.94 14.47 20.40
N TRP A 68 13.09 15.45 20.68
CA TRP A 68 12.32 15.58 21.93
C TRP A 68 10.89 15.04 21.84
N ALA A 69 10.51 14.47 20.70
CA ALA A 69 9.21 13.85 20.48
C ALA A 69 9.34 12.54 19.71
N MET A 70 8.48 11.59 20.00
CA MET A 70 8.38 10.32 19.29
C MET A 70 6.93 9.91 19.09
N ALA A 71 6.64 9.28 17.96
CA ALA A 71 5.38 8.61 17.72
C ALA A 71 5.51 7.17 18.24
N TYR A 72 4.68 6.81 19.22
CA TYR A 72 4.48 5.44 19.66
C TYR A 72 3.30 4.88 18.88
N LYS A 73 3.53 3.90 18.02
CA LYS A 73 2.45 3.26 17.25
C LYS A 73 1.92 2.07 18.03
N PHE A 74 0.59 1.94 18.09
CA PHE A 74 -0.02 0.76 18.68
C PHE A 74 0.30 -0.48 17.83
N PRO A 75 0.29 -1.69 18.43
CA PRO A 75 0.34 -2.92 17.65
C PRO A 75 -0.74 -2.88 16.57
N ALA A 76 -0.36 -3.27 15.35
CA ALA A 76 -1.33 -3.37 14.27
C ALA A 76 -2.44 -4.34 14.68
N GLU A 77 -3.70 -3.98 14.40
CA GLU A 77 -4.80 -4.91 14.63
C GLU A 77 -4.56 -6.17 13.80
N GLN A 78 -4.70 -7.31 14.48
CA GLN A 78 -4.52 -8.63 13.88
C GLN A 78 -5.84 -9.36 13.82
N ALA A 79 -6.03 -10.10 12.73
CA ALA A 79 -7.18 -10.98 12.56
C ALA A 79 -6.72 -12.36 12.10
N VAL A 80 -7.49 -13.38 12.49
CA VAL A 80 -7.24 -14.77 12.11
C VAL A 80 -8.20 -15.16 11.01
N THR A 81 -7.68 -15.69 9.90
CA THR A 81 -8.50 -16.12 8.77
C THR A 81 -7.88 -17.33 8.06
N VAL A 82 -8.57 -17.87 7.05
CA VAL A 82 -8.13 -19.01 6.25
C VAL A 82 -7.52 -18.52 4.94
N LEU A 83 -6.33 -19.03 4.59
CA LEU A 83 -5.69 -18.84 3.30
C LEU A 83 -6.34 -19.75 2.26
N LYS A 84 -7.12 -19.20 1.34
CA LYS A 84 -7.84 -19.94 0.29
C LYS A 84 -6.95 -20.29 -0.89
N ASP A 85 -6.15 -19.33 -1.34
CA ASP A 85 -5.24 -19.51 -2.47
C ASP A 85 -4.07 -18.51 -2.40
N ILE A 86 -3.05 -18.73 -3.23
CA ILE A 86 -1.95 -17.79 -3.45
C ILE A 86 -1.86 -17.49 -4.93
N VAL A 87 -2.18 -16.25 -5.30
CA VAL A 87 -2.08 -15.75 -6.68
C VAL A 87 -0.80 -14.94 -6.86
N ILE A 88 -0.22 -15.00 -8.06
CA ILE A 88 0.97 -14.21 -8.40
C ILE A 88 0.55 -12.96 -9.15
N GLN A 89 0.87 -11.80 -8.58
CA GLN A 89 0.70 -10.51 -9.24
C GLN A 89 2.01 -10.06 -9.85
N VAL A 90 1.97 -9.64 -11.12
CA VAL A 90 3.13 -9.07 -11.81
C VAL A 90 3.08 -7.55 -11.66
N GLY A 91 4.09 -6.98 -11.02
CA GLY A 91 4.22 -5.54 -10.83
C GLY A 91 4.76 -4.82 -12.08
N ARG A 92 4.74 -3.48 -12.05
CA ARG A 92 5.27 -2.60 -13.11
C ARG A 92 6.69 -2.95 -13.55
N THR A 93 7.57 -3.26 -12.61
CA THR A 93 8.99 -3.61 -12.85
C THR A 93 9.19 -5.10 -13.16
N GLY A 94 8.10 -5.82 -13.42
CA GLY A 94 8.11 -7.25 -13.67
C GLY A 94 8.17 -8.10 -12.41
N ALA A 95 8.20 -7.53 -11.19
CA ALA A 95 8.24 -8.30 -9.94
C ALA A 95 7.05 -9.26 -9.80
N LEU A 96 7.33 -10.55 -9.57
CA LEU A 96 6.34 -11.59 -9.28
C LEU A 96 6.08 -11.60 -7.77
N THR A 97 5.04 -10.89 -7.35
CA THR A 97 4.66 -10.75 -5.95
C THR A 97 3.55 -11.75 -5.60
N PRO A 98 3.78 -12.69 -4.67
CA PRO A 98 2.72 -13.56 -4.20
C PRO A 98 1.74 -12.80 -3.29
N VAL A 99 0.44 -12.99 -3.56
CA VAL A 99 -0.66 -12.37 -2.82
C VAL A 99 -1.57 -13.49 -2.31
N ALA A 100 -1.84 -13.45 -1.01
CA ALA A 100 -2.79 -14.35 -0.36
C ALA A 100 -4.23 -13.95 -0.73
N GLU A 101 -5.02 -14.92 -1.17
CA GLU A 101 -6.47 -14.83 -1.19
C GLU A 101 -7.02 -15.47 0.08
N LEU A 102 -7.80 -14.70 0.84
CA LEU A 102 -8.23 -15.04 2.19
C LEU A 102 -9.74 -15.26 2.24
N GLU A 103 -10.21 -16.02 3.22
CA GLU A 103 -11.58 -15.88 3.69
C GLU A 103 -11.77 -14.43 4.20
N PRO A 104 -12.79 -13.69 3.70
CA PRO A 104 -12.98 -12.30 4.12
C PRO A 104 -13.08 -12.16 5.64
N VAL A 105 -12.28 -11.27 6.21
CA VAL A 105 -12.21 -11.03 7.64
C VAL A 105 -12.16 -9.53 7.93
N PHE A 106 -12.85 -9.10 9.00
CA PHE A 106 -12.83 -7.70 9.42
C PHE A 106 -11.60 -7.42 10.27
N VAL A 107 -10.84 -6.37 9.93
CA VAL A 107 -9.64 -5.92 10.64
C VAL A 107 -9.44 -4.41 10.42
N ALA A 108 -9.21 -3.65 11.50
CA ALA A 108 -8.97 -2.21 11.46
C ALA A 108 -9.96 -1.47 10.53
N GLY A 109 -11.25 -1.56 10.88
CA GLY A 109 -12.35 -0.83 10.23
C GLY A 109 -12.78 -1.33 8.84
N SER A 110 -12.11 -2.35 8.29
CA SER A 110 -12.35 -2.80 6.91
C SER A 110 -12.38 -4.32 6.75
N THR A 111 -13.11 -4.81 5.76
CA THR A 111 -13.07 -6.23 5.39
C THR A 111 -11.89 -6.50 4.45
N VAL A 112 -10.98 -7.36 4.86
CA VAL A 112 -9.81 -7.77 4.09
C VAL A 112 -10.05 -9.14 3.47
N GLY A 113 -9.94 -9.22 2.15
CA GLY A 113 -9.96 -10.48 1.39
C GLY A 113 -8.61 -10.85 0.76
N ARG A 114 -7.63 -9.93 0.79
CA ARG A 114 -6.30 -10.14 0.19
C ARG A 114 -5.21 -9.57 1.08
N ALA A 115 -4.06 -10.24 1.15
CA ALA A 115 -2.91 -9.76 1.90
C ALA A 115 -1.60 -10.07 1.15
N THR A 116 -0.58 -9.24 1.35
CA THR A 116 0.75 -9.50 0.77
C THR A 116 1.45 -10.65 1.50
N LEU A 117 2.17 -11.47 0.72
CA LEU A 117 3.10 -12.48 1.22
C LEU A 117 4.57 -12.05 1.02
N HIS A 118 4.78 -10.81 0.55
CA HIS A 118 6.07 -10.21 0.21
C HIS A 118 6.84 -10.89 -0.93
N ASN A 119 7.34 -12.11 -0.73
CA ASN A 119 8.16 -12.85 -1.70
C ASN A 119 8.19 -14.36 -1.38
N GLU A 120 8.81 -15.15 -2.26
CA GLU A 120 8.91 -16.60 -2.10
C GLU A 120 9.69 -17.02 -0.83
N GLU A 121 10.77 -16.31 -0.51
CA GLU A 121 11.59 -16.63 0.66
C GLU A 121 10.81 -16.42 1.97
N GLU A 122 9.99 -15.39 2.04
CA GLU A 122 9.13 -15.11 3.20
C GLU A 122 8.05 -16.18 3.39
N ILE A 123 7.47 -16.68 2.30
CA ILE A 123 6.53 -17.81 2.31
C ILE A 123 7.21 -19.06 2.85
N GLN A 124 8.44 -19.35 2.40
CA GLN A 124 9.22 -20.51 2.86
C GLN A 124 9.64 -20.36 4.32
N ARG A 125 10.10 -19.17 4.74
CA ARG A 125 10.51 -18.85 6.10
C ARG A 125 9.37 -19.05 7.10
N LYS A 126 8.15 -18.62 6.73
CA LYS A 126 6.93 -18.78 7.54
C LYS A 126 6.22 -20.12 7.32
N ASP A 127 6.72 -20.95 6.40
CA ASP A 127 6.11 -22.21 5.94
C ASP A 127 4.62 -22.03 5.61
N ILE A 128 4.25 -21.00 4.84
CA ILE A 128 2.86 -20.70 4.50
C ILE A 128 2.36 -21.66 3.42
N ARG A 129 1.18 -22.25 3.65
CA ARG A 129 0.56 -23.23 2.73
C ARG A 129 -0.91 -22.91 2.49
N ILE A 130 -1.35 -23.16 1.26
CA ILE A 130 -2.77 -23.03 0.90
C ILE A 130 -3.61 -23.93 1.83
N GLY A 131 -4.67 -23.36 2.39
CA GLY A 131 -5.55 -23.98 3.39
C GLY A 131 -5.15 -23.72 4.85
N ASP A 132 -4.00 -23.09 5.11
CA ASP A 132 -3.60 -22.74 6.47
C ASP A 132 -4.52 -21.70 7.10
N THR A 133 -4.68 -21.78 8.42
CA THR A 133 -5.18 -20.65 9.21
C THR A 133 -4.02 -19.69 9.45
N VAL A 134 -4.17 -18.44 9.05
CA VAL A 134 -3.14 -17.41 9.09
C VAL A 134 -3.57 -16.23 9.93
N VAL A 135 -2.60 -15.58 10.56
CA VAL A 135 -2.78 -14.28 11.22
C VAL A 135 -2.36 -13.20 10.24
N ILE A 136 -3.27 -12.28 9.95
CA ILE A 136 -3.00 -11.10 9.15
C ILE A 136 -2.95 -9.87 10.04
N GLU A 137 -2.21 -8.86 9.61
CA GLU A 137 -2.20 -7.55 10.23
C GLU A 137 -2.35 -6.46 9.17
N LYS A 138 -2.88 -5.31 9.58
CA LYS A 138 -2.99 -4.12 8.74
C LYS A 138 -2.01 -3.07 9.26
N ALA A 139 -0.83 -2.99 8.65
CA ALA A 139 0.18 -2.01 9.05
C ALA A 139 -0.23 -0.60 8.58
N GLY A 140 -0.44 0.32 9.52
CA GLY A 140 -0.77 1.72 9.23
C GLY A 140 -2.01 1.89 8.35
N GLU A 141 -3.03 1.04 8.55
CA GLU A 141 -4.35 1.09 7.91
C GLU A 141 -4.43 0.92 6.38
N ILE A 142 -3.33 0.62 5.67
CA ILE A 142 -3.33 0.61 4.20
C ILE A 142 -3.13 -0.78 3.59
N ILE A 143 -2.07 -1.52 3.96
CA ILE A 143 -1.70 -2.77 3.27
C ILE A 143 -1.75 -3.96 4.23
N PRO A 144 -2.68 -4.90 4.07
CA PRO A 144 -2.72 -6.13 4.85
C PRO A 144 -1.56 -7.07 4.51
N ALA A 145 -0.94 -7.68 5.52
CA ALA A 145 0.14 -8.64 5.36
C ALA A 145 -0.07 -9.88 6.22
N VAL A 146 0.40 -11.05 5.75
CA VAL A 146 0.38 -12.28 6.55
C VAL A 146 1.58 -12.32 7.51
N VAL A 147 1.29 -12.35 8.80
CA VAL A 147 2.29 -12.28 9.87
C VAL A 147 2.81 -13.66 10.24
N LYS A 148 1.92 -14.63 10.45
CA LYS A 148 2.27 -16.00 10.86
C LYS A 148 1.19 -17.00 10.50
N VAL A 149 1.54 -18.28 10.56
CA VAL A 149 0.61 -19.41 10.45
C VAL A 149 0.26 -19.93 11.84
N GLU A 150 -1.00 -20.23 12.07
CA GLU A 150 -1.48 -20.95 13.25
C GLU A 150 -1.22 -22.45 13.07
N MET A 151 0.02 -22.87 13.38
CA MET A 151 0.50 -24.24 13.12
C MET A 151 -0.37 -25.33 13.75
N ASP A 152 -0.93 -25.06 14.94
CA ASP A 152 -1.79 -26.01 15.66
C ASP A 152 -3.13 -26.28 14.94
N LYS A 153 -3.53 -25.38 14.04
CA LYS A 153 -4.76 -25.47 13.24
C LYS A 153 -4.51 -25.96 11.81
N ARG A 154 -3.28 -26.37 11.49
CA ARG A 154 -2.91 -26.77 10.13
C ARG A 154 -3.66 -28.04 9.68
N PRO A 155 -4.35 -27.99 8.53
CA PRO A 155 -4.95 -29.20 7.95
C PRO A 155 -3.90 -30.24 7.55
N LYS A 156 -4.23 -31.53 7.69
CA LYS A 156 -3.30 -32.66 7.42
C LYS A 156 -2.83 -32.79 5.96
N LYS A 157 -3.45 -32.11 5.00
CA LYS A 157 -3.20 -32.25 3.55
C LYS A 157 -2.71 -30.95 2.88
N THR A 158 -1.95 -30.12 3.58
CA THR A 158 -1.37 -28.91 2.99
C THR A 158 -0.03 -29.19 2.28
N LYS A 159 0.20 -28.53 1.15
CA LYS A 159 1.45 -28.62 0.38
C LYS A 159 2.24 -27.32 0.48
N ALA A 160 3.56 -27.44 0.55
CA ALA A 160 4.44 -26.27 0.47
C ALA A 160 4.21 -25.53 -0.86
N PHE A 161 4.03 -24.22 -0.78
CA PHE A 161 3.90 -23.38 -1.96
C PHE A 161 5.26 -23.27 -2.67
N LYS A 162 5.25 -23.34 -4.00
CA LYS A 162 6.40 -23.06 -4.84
C LYS A 162 6.00 -22.03 -5.86
N LEU A 163 6.77 -20.94 -5.95
CA LEU A 163 6.47 -19.90 -6.90
C LEU A 163 6.72 -20.42 -8.32
N SER A 164 5.74 -20.22 -9.21
CA SER A 164 5.91 -20.56 -10.63
C SER A 164 7.00 -19.68 -11.23
N LYS A 165 8.01 -20.28 -11.84
CA LYS A 165 9.06 -19.57 -12.59
C LYS A 165 8.60 -19.13 -13.98
N VAL A 166 7.29 -19.17 -14.23
CA VAL A 166 6.66 -18.72 -15.48
C VAL A 166 5.73 -17.57 -15.14
N CYS A 167 5.89 -16.45 -15.84
CA CYS A 167 5.05 -15.27 -15.70
C CYS A 167 3.60 -15.61 -16.05
N PRO A 168 2.61 -15.39 -15.16
CA PRO A 168 1.21 -15.72 -15.43
C PRO A 168 0.58 -14.81 -16.49
N GLU A 169 1.18 -13.66 -16.79
CA GLU A 169 0.62 -12.64 -17.69
C GLU A 169 1.13 -12.79 -19.14
N CYS A 170 2.38 -13.19 -19.34
CA CYS A 170 2.97 -13.32 -20.70
C CYS A 170 3.63 -14.68 -20.99
N GLY A 171 3.67 -15.60 -20.02
CA GLY A 171 4.27 -16.92 -20.19
C GLY A 171 5.81 -16.95 -20.25
N SER A 172 6.50 -15.80 -20.15
CA SER A 172 7.96 -15.77 -20.13
C SER A 172 8.53 -16.37 -18.85
N ASN A 173 9.73 -16.97 -18.93
CA ASN A 173 10.43 -17.49 -17.76
C ASN A 173 10.91 -16.32 -16.87
N ALA A 174 10.57 -16.38 -15.59
CA ALA A 174 11.02 -15.44 -14.59
C ALA A 174 12.52 -15.63 -14.31
N ALA A 175 13.21 -14.51 -14.14
CA ALA A 175 14.61 -14.44 -13.77
C ALA A 175 14.75 -13.82 -12.38
N LYS A 176 15.88 -14.09 -11.72
CA LYS A 176 16.22 -13.50 -10.43
C LYS A 176 17.71 -13.19 -10.45
N ASP A 177 18.06 -11.94 -10.23
CA ASP A 177 19.45 -11.49 -10.20
C ASP A 177 20.18 -12.00 -8.94
N GLU A 178 21.50 -12.09 -9.01
CA GLU A 178 22.30 -12.50 -7.86
C GLU A 178 22.15 -11.51 -6.70
N GLY A 179 21.82 -12.02 -5.51
CA GLY A 179 21.59 -11.20 -4.31
C GLY A 179 20.16 -10.66 -4.14
N GLU A 180 19.30 -10.78 -5.15
CA GLU A 180 17.89 -10.39 -5.07
C GLU A 180 17.01 -11.54 -4.55
N VAL A 181 15.97 -11.20 -3.78
CA VAL A 181 14.99 -12.16 -3.25
C VAL A 181 13.74 -12.28 -4.13
N VAL A 182 13.51 -11.30 -5.02
CA VAL A 182 12.29 -11.19 -5.83
C VAL A 182 12.52 -11.71 -7.25
N TRP A 183 11.66 -12.60 -7.71
CA TRP A 183 11.62 -13.04 -9.11
C TRP A 183 10.99 -11.95 -9.99
N ARG A 184 11.52 -11.75 -11.19
CA ARG A 184 11.04 -10.75 -12.15
C ARG A 184 10.80 -11.36 -13.53
N CYS A 185 9.77 -10.86 -14.20
CA CYS A 185 9.53 -11.11 -15.61
C CYS A 185 10.52 -10.25 -16.43
N PRO A 186 11.43 -10.85 -17.20
CA PRO A 186 12.41 -10.08 -17.99
C PRO A 186 11.80 -9.50 -19.27
N ASN A 187 10.60 -9.94 -19.67
CA ASN A 187 9.94 -9.48 -20.90
C ASN A 187 9.42 -8.03 -20.75
N PRO A 188 10.00 -7.03 -21.44
CA PRO A 188 9.57 -5.65 -21.36
C PRO A 188 8.14 -5.45 -21.90
N ASP A 189 7.72 -6.29 -22.84
CA ASP A 189 6.41 -6.25 -23.50
C ASP A 189 5.34 -7.03 -22.73
N CYS A 190 5.67 -7.49 -21.51
CA CYS A 190 4.70 -8.13 -20.64
C CYS A 190 3.50 -7.19 -20.39
N PRO A 191 2.25 -7.62 -20.66
CA PRO A 191 1.07 -6.75 -20.53
C PRO A 191 0.94 -6.09 -19.15
N ALA A 192 1.33 -6.79 -18.09
CA ALA A 192 1.35 -6.24 -16.74
C ALA A 192 2.39 -5.13 -16.54
N GLN A 193 3.56 -5.26 -17.16
CA GLN A 193 4.60 -4.23 -17.09
C GLN A 193 4.22 -3.03 -17.94
N VAL A 194 3.71 -3.25 -19.15
CA VAL A 194 3.16 -2.20 -20.02
C VAL A 194 2.09 -1.41 -19.27
N ARG A 195 1.06 -2.10 -18.76
CA ARG A 195 -0.01 -1.49 -17.96
C ARG A 195 0.55 -0.69 -16.78
N GLY A 196 1.44 -1.27 -15.99
CA GLY A 196 2.01 -0.59 -14.83
C GLY A 196 2.87 0.63 -15.20
N ARG A 197 3.54 0.63 -16.38
CA ARG A 197 4.30 1.80 -16.86
C ARG A 197 3.37 2.92 -17.28
N LEU A 198 2.29 2.61 -17.99
CA LEU A 198 1.29 3.61 -18.40
C LEU A 198 0.49 4.15 -17.21
N GLU A 199 0.12 3.31 -16.24
CA GLU A 199 -0.52 3.75 -14.99
C GLU A 199 0.39 4.71 -14.22
N HIS A 200 1.68 4.38 -14.13
CA HIS A 200 2.66 5.27 -13.52
C HIS A 200 2.84 6.57 -14.32
N TRP A 201 2.85 6.50 -15.65
CA TRP A 201 2.96 7.68 -16.50
C TRP A 201 1.83 8.67 -16.19
N CYS A 202 0.59 8.18 -16.08
CA CYS A 202 -0.58 9.01 -15.83
C CYS A 202 -0.71 9.54 -14.40
N MET A 203 0.03 9.01 -13.42
CA MET A 203 -0.16 9.37 -12.02
C MET A 203 0.23 10.83 -11.72
N ARG A 204 -0.37 11.41 -10.67
CA ARG A 204 -0.11 12.81 -10.24
C ARG A 204 1.36 13.14 -9.97
N GLY A 205 2.12 12.15 -9.50
CA GLY A 205 3.56 12.28 -9.23
C GLY A 205 4.47 12.14 -10.45
N ALA A 206 3.91 11.85 -11.63
CA ALA A 206 4.61 11.81 -12.91
C ALA A 206 4.01 12.86 -13.84
N MET A 207 3.45 12.44 -14.99
CA MET A 207 2.94 13.34 -16.02
C MET A 207 1.58 13.93 -15.69
N ASP A 208 0.93 13.51 -14.59
CA ASP A 208 -0.28 14.12 -14.05
C ASP A 208 -1.42 14.17 -15.10
N VAL A 209 -1.70 13.03 -15.71
CA VAL A 209 -2.70 12.89 -16.77
C VAL A 209 -4.07 12.65 -16.13
N ASP A 210 -4.87 13.71 -16.08
CA ASP A 210 -6.26 13.63 -15.63
C ASP A 210 -7.05 12.61 -16.47
N GLY A 211 -7.82 11.74 -15.80
CA GLY A 211 -8.59 10.67 -16.47
C GLY A 211 -7.81 9.39 -16.76
N GLY A 212 -6.48 9.37 -16.64
CA GLY A 212 -5.61 8.19 -16.85
C GLY A 212 -5.59 7.21 -15.67
N GLY A 213 -6.75 6.74 -15.22
CA GLY A 213 -6.87 5.81 -14.09
C GLY A 213 -6.56 4.34 -14.46
N GLU A 214 -6.35 3.50 -13.43
CA GLU A 214 -6.05 2.06 -13.54
C GLU A 214 -7.02 1.31 -14.49
N VAL A 215 -8.32 1.60 -14.39
CA VAL A 215 -9.35 0.94 -15.21
C VAL A 215 -9.19 1.30 -16.69
N LEU A 216 -8.98 2.57 -17.02
CA LEU A 216 -8.83 3.02 -18.40
C LEU A 216 -7.55 2.47 -19.01
N VAL A 217 -6.42 2.61 -18.31
CA VAL A 217 -5.13 2.13 -18.79
C VAL A 217 -5.17 0.62 -19.04
N ARG A 218 -5.80 -0.15 -18.14
CA ARG A 218 -6.00 -1.59 -18.35
C ARG A 218 -6.77 -1.89 -19.63
N GLN A 219 -7.83 -1.14 -19.92
CA GLN A 219 -8.62 -1.32 -21.14
C GLN A 219 -7.83 -0.93 -22.40
N LEU A 220 -7.06 0.16 -22.36
CA LEU A 220 -6.20 0.58 -23.47
C LEU A 220 -5.19 -0.51 -23.84
N VAL A 221 -4.50 -1.07 -22.85
CA VAL A 221 -3.53 -2.17 -23.07
C VAL A 221 -4.24 -3.45 -23.52
N ALA A 222 -5.36 -3.81 -22.90
CA ALA A 222 -6.09 -5.04 -23.24
C ALA A 222 -6.66 -5.04 -24.66
N ASN A 223 -7.05 -3.86 -25.17
CA ASN A 223 -7.53 -3.69 -26.56
C ASN A 223 -6.39 -3.39 -27.55
N GLY A 224 -5.13 -3.32 -27.09
CA GLY A 224 -3.98 -2.99 -27.94
C GLY A 224 -4.01 -1.57 -28.51
N LEU A 225 -4.71 -0.65 -27.83
CA LEU A 225 -4.82 0.77 -28.24
C LEU A 225 -3.59 1.59 -27.82
N ALA A 226 -2.91 1.18 -26.74
CA ALA A 226 -1.65 1.78 -26.32
C ALA A 226 -0.78 0.75 -25.59
N LEU A 227 0.47 0.60 -26.04
CA LEU A 227 1.48 -0.33 -25.53
C LEU A 227 2.72 0.40 -24.98
N ASP A 228 2.83 1.69 -25.24
CA ASP A 228 3.82 2.58 -24.64
C ASP A 228 3.27 3.99 -24.42
N ALA A 229 4.10 4.84 -23.80
CA ALA A 229 3.69 6.19 -23.45
C ALA A 229 3.51 7.11 -24.68
N GLY A 230 4.20 6.83 -25.79
CA GLY A 230 4.08 7.59 -27.04
C GLY A 230 2.72 7.33 -27.69
N GLU A 231 2.31 6.07 -27.76
CA GLU A 231 1.02 5.65 -28.32
C GLU A 231 -0.18 6.28 -27.58
N LEU A 232 -0.04 6.61 -26.29
CA LEU A 232 -1.08 7.36 -25.57
C LEU A 232 -1.42 8.69 -26.25
N TYR A 233 -0.42 9.40 -26.77
CA TYR A 233 -0.59 10.71 -27.41
C TYR A 233 -1.07 10.62 -28.87
N GLU A 234 -1.19 9.40 -29.41
CA GLU A 234 -1.79 9.15 -30.72
C GLU A 234 -3.29 8.81 -30.63
N LEU A 235 -3.79 8.60 -29.41
CA LEU A 235 -5.20 8.31 -29.16
C LEU A 235 -6.10 9.50 -29.51
N THR A 236 -7.28 9.20 -30.05
CA THR A 236 -8.35 10.18 -30.25
C THR A 236 -9.48 9.93 -29.25
N ALA A 237 -10.35 10.93 -29.06
CA ALA A 237 -11.49 10.80 -28.16
C ALA A 237 -12.42 9.64 -28.59
N GLU A 238 -12.54 9.38 -29.90
CA GLU A 238 -13.34 8.28 -30.44
C GLU A 238 -12.79 6.90 -30.07
N HIS A 239 -11.45 6.73 -30.09
CA HIS A 239 -10.82 5.46 -29.66
C HIS A 239 -11.15 5.14 -28.21
N VAL A 240 -11.22 6.17 -27.36
CA VAL A 240 -11.44 6.03 -25.92
C VAL A 240 -12.92 5.94 -25.56
N ALA A 241 -13.81 6.65 -26.27
CA ALA A 241 -15.25 6.64 -26.02
C ALA A 241 -15.91 5.27 -26.28
N GLY A 242 -15.28 4.41 -27.08
CA GLY A 242 -15.75 3.04 -27.32
C GLY A 242 -15.52 2.07 -26.16
N LEU A 243 -14.80 2.48 -25.11
CA LEU A 243 -14.44 1.62 -23.99
C LEU A 243 -15.51 1.56 -22.90
N GLU A 244 -15.54 0.46 -22.16
CA GLU A 244 -16.52 0.25 -21.10
C GLU A 244 -16.37 1.32 -20.00
N ARG A 245 -17.48 1.98 -19.63
CA ARG A 245 -17.55 3.09 -18.66
C ARG A 245 -16.86 4.39 -19.11
N MET A 246 -16.57 4.54 -20.40
CA MET A 246 -16.12 5.80 -20.98
C MET A 246 -17.26 6.48 -21.75
N ALA A 247 -17.65 7.67 -21.29
CA ALA A 247 -18.50 8.57 -22.05
C ALA A 247 -17.64 9.54 -22.88
N GLU A 248 -18.22 10.17 -23.90
CA GLU A 248 -17.54 11.16 -24.75
C GLU A 248 -16.82 12.24 -23.92
N LYS A 249 -17.48 12.76 -22.87
CA LYS A 249 -16.89 13.77 -21.99
C LYS A 249 -15.68 13.27 -21.21
N SER A 250 -15.72 12.03 -20.69
CA SER A 250 -14.57 11.46 -19.97
C SER A 250 -13.42 11.12 -20.92
N ALA A 251 -13.73 10.68 -22.15
CA ALA A 251 -12.74 10.47 -23.19
C ALA A 251 -12.05 11.79 -23.53
N GLN A 252 -12.82 12.86 -23.76
CA GLN A 252 -12.27 14.19 -24.04
C GLN A 252 -11.40 14.70 -22.90
N ASN A 253 -11.85 14.57 -21.64
CA ASN A 253 -11.05 14.98 -20.48
C ASN A 253 -9.68 14.26 -20.43
N PHE A 254 -9.62 12.98 -20.82
CA PHE A 254 -8.38 12.22 -20.86
C PHE A 254 -7.45 12.72 -21.97
N ILE A 255 -7.99 12.97 -23.17
CA ILE A 255 -7.21 13.55 -24.29
C ILE A 255 -6.69 14.95 -23.91
N ASP A 256 -7.52 15.80 -23.31
CA ASP A 256 -7.13 17.12 -22.84
C ASP A 256 -6.04 17.02 -21.75
N GLY A 257 -6.14 16.01 -20.87
CA GLY A 257 -5.14 15.69 -19.86
C GLY A 257 -3.80 15.31 -20.46
N LEU A 258 -3.79 14.51 -21.53
CA LEU A 258 -2.59 14.17 -22.30
C LEU A 258 -1.99 15.40 -22.99
N GLU A 259 -2.80 16.25 -23.62
CA GLU A 259 -2.26 17.47 -24.23
C GLU A 259 -1.63 18.41 -23.20
N LYS A 260 -2.27 18.55 -22.03
CA LYS A 260 -1.72 19.34 -20.92
C LYS A 260 -0.43 18.73 -20.36
N SER A 261 -0.31 17.40 -20.30
CA SER A 261 0.87 16.75 -19.74
C SER A 261 2.14 17.00 -20.55
N LYS A 262 2.03 17.34 -21.85
CA LYS A 262 3.18 17.72 -22.70
C LYS A 262 3.92 18.96 -22.20
N LEU A 263 3.29 19.78 -21.36
CA LEU A 263 3.88 21.00 -20.77
C LEU A 263 4.58 20.74 -19.42
N GLN A 264 4.60 19.50 -18.94
CA GLN A 264 5.24 19.15 -17.67
C GLN A 264 6.77 19.21 -17.77
N ASP A 265 7.42 19.40 -16.62
CA ASP A 265 8.87 19.41 -16.54
C ASP A 265 9.47 18.06 -16.94
N LEU A 266 10.66 18.09 -17.55
CA LEU A 266 11.37 16.90 -18.02
C LEU A 266 11.56 15.81 -16.94
N TRP A 267 11.72 16.18 -15.67
CA TRP A 267 11.94 15.23 -14.58
C TRP A 267 10.73 14.33 -14.27
N ARG A 268 9.53 14.70 -14.73
CA ARG A 268 8.28 13.97 -14.47
C ARG A 268 8.04 12.77 -15.39
N GLY A 269 8.77 12.68 -16.51
CA GLY A 269 8.64 11.59 -17.48
C GLY A 269 9.56 10.39 -17.24
N GLY A 270 10.26 10.34 -16.10
CA GLY A 270 11.24 9.30 -15.74
C GLY A 270 10.73 8.30 -14.71
#